data_AF-A0A8S1EF93-F1
#
_entry.id   AF-A0A8S1EF93-F1
#
_cell.length_a   1.000
_cell.length_b   1.000
_cell.length_c   1.000
_cell.angle_alpha   90.00
_cell.angle_beta   90.00
_cell.angle_gamma   90.00
#
_symmetry.space_group_name_H-M   'P 1'
#
loop_
_entity.id
_entity.type
_entity.pdbx_description
1 polymer ?
#
loop_
_entity_poly.entity_id
_entity_poly.type
_entity_poly.pdbx_seq_one_letter_code
_entity_poly.pdbx_strand_id
1 'polypeptide(L)'
;MSLNTSHTPDGKGVLIYNGEMILLYSSNVKLKFEKYEHPTFKGTKNGSLYLTSHRIIFMNSPGKDEFRSFSMPFNCLRDVQLEQPMLAPNYLKGWIQPLAGGNFDGCPEFRLSFPKGGCIEFGQALLRAAELASRTRPFAAPPAYEQAPKAQQNTYYSAPPAYYMSQGNYQGFQAPTHVFPEQPPMGNVYMFESPPPYAGIGEPVLQPVNQLQSAGVAQYPIAPPQPGFVVGAGAAPQQQPAYNIGAGAAPHQQPPYNIGAGSAPVPQPPGYGAYNQQPGYGVGSGVTPQQHYQNVPNSSQPPPYTPYQEAGPLPSKNGPPM
;
A
#
# COMPACT_ATOMS: atom_id res chain seq x y z
N MET A 1 6.01 -0.44 10.38
CA MET A 1 7.14 -1.18 9.78
C MET A 1 7.81 -2.02 10.86
N SER A 2 8.60 -3.01 10.47
CA SER A 2 9.33 -3.85 11.44
C SER A 2 10.60 -4.48 10.87
N LEU A 3 11.62 -4.58 11.72
CA LEU A 3 12.87 -5.30 11.47
C LEU A 3 12.80 -6.70 12.08
N ASN A 4 13.16 -7.70 11.29
CA ASN A 4 13.31 -9.08 11.74
C ASN A 4 12.05 -9.67 12.40
N THR A 5 10.89 -9.52 11.75
CA THR A 5 9.62 -10.10 12.25
C THR A 5 8.82 -10.87 11.19
N SER A 6 9.28 -10.93 9.94
CA SER A 6 8.57 -11.56 8.83
C SER A 6 9.33 -12.76 8.25
N HIS A 7 10.07 -13.48 9.09
CA HIS A 7 10.91 -14.61 8.69
C HIS A 7 10.83 -15.75 9.69
N THR A 8 10.79 -17.00 9.27
CA THR A 8 10.86 -18.14 10.20
C THR A 8 12.14 -18.08 11.06
N PRO A 9 12.18 -18.70 12.25
CA PRO A 9 13.35 -18.66 13.14
C PRO A 9 14.66 -19.13 12.49
N ASP A 10 14.59 -20.03 11.52
CA ASP A 10 15.76 -20.49 10.74
C ASP A 10 16.19 -19.51 9.62
N GLY A 11 15.44 -18.42 9.43
CA GLY A 11 15.68 -17.36 8.45
C GLY A 11 15.39 -17.75 7.00
N LYS A 12 14.79 -18.92 6.75
CA LYS A 12 14.59 -19.43 5.40
C LYS A 12 13.23 -19.11 4.80
N GLY A 13 12.19 -19.10 5.63
CA GLY A 13 10.80 -18.88 5.24
C GLY A 13 10.34 -17.44 5.44
N VAL A 14 9.45 -16.94 4.59
CA VAL A 14 8.73 -15.67 4.80
C VAL A 14 7.46 -15.91 5.64
N LEU A 15 7.18 -15.02 6.58
CA LEU A 15 5.97 -15.04 7.41
C LEU A 15 5.02 -13.90 7.02
N ILE A 16 3.81 -14.28 6.62
CA ILE A 16 2.69 -13.40 6.31
C ILE A 16 1.56 -13.58 7.33
N TYR A 17 0.62 -12.64 7.38
CA TYR A 17 -0.57 -12.77 8.22
C TYR A 17 -1.68 -13.58 7.55
N ASN A 18 -2.65 -14.06 8.34
CA ASN A 18 -3.79 -14.80 7.81
C ASN A 18 -4.66 -13.92 6.90
N GLY A 19 -4.87 -14.34 5.65
CA GLY A 19 -5.59 -13.55 4.64
C GLY A 19 -4.75 -12.48 3.93
N GLU A 20 -3.44 -12.40 4.21
CA GLU A 20 -2.48 -11.60 3.44
C GLU A 20 -2.14 -12.33 2.13
N MET A 21 -2.26 -11.65 0.98
CA MET A 21 -1.98 -12.23 -0.33
C MET A 21 -0.67 -11.67 -0.90
N ILE A 22 0.21 -12.52 -1.42
CA ILE A 22 1.36 -12.17 -2.24
C ILE A 22 0.88 -11.85 -3.65
N LEU A 23 1.14 -10.62 -4.08
CA LEU A 23 0.75 -10.07 -5.38
C LEU A 23 1.89 -10.14 -6.39
N LEU A 24 3.13 -9.84 -5.95
CA LEU A 24 4.34 -9.95 -6.75
C LEU A 24 5.49 -10.51 -5.92
N TYR A 25 6.38 -11.21 -6.60
CA TYR A 25 7.65 -11.69 -6.08
C TYR A 25 8.79 -11.30 -7.03
N SER A 26 9.91 -10.85 -6.46
CA SER A 26 11.11 -10.52 -7.23
C SER A 26 12.35 -10.98 -6.48
N SER A 27 13.18 -11.81 -7.11
CA SER A 27 14.49 -12.19 -6.56
C SER A 27 15.59 -11.19 -6.92
N ASN A 28 16.72 -11.28 -6.22
CA ASN A 28 17.93 -10.48 -6.46
C ASN A 28 17.74 -8.96 -6.35
N VAL A 29 16.83 -8.53 -5.49
CA VAL A 29 16.65 -7.12 -5.13
C VAL A 29 17.73 -6.73 -4.13
N LYS A 30 18.26 -5.51 -4.27
CA LYS A 30 19.21 -4.93 -3.32
C LYS A 30 18.51 -3.90 -2.45
N LEU A 31 18.64 -4.03 -1.13
CA LEU A 31 18.13 -3.07 -0.16
C LEU A 31 19.30 -2.37 0.54
N LYS A 32 19.22 -1.05 0.63
CA LYS A 32 20.13 -0.21 1.42
C LYS A 32 19.29 0.78 2.23
N PHE A 33 19.77 1.12 3.42
CA PHE A 33 19.25 2.23 4.21
C PHE A 33 20.21 3.40 4.18
N GLU A 34 19.66 4.60 4.07
CA GLU A 34 20.39 5.87 4.05
C GLU A 34 19.75 6.82 5.07
N LYS A 35 20.51 7.86 5.46
CA LYS A 35 20.05 8.93 6.37
C LYS A 35 19.57 8.45 7.75
N TYR A 36 20.02 7.26 8.17
CA TYR A 36 19.76 6.69 9.48
C TYR A 36 20.80 5.60 9.78
N GLU A 37 21.38 5.62 10.98
CA GLU A 37 22.43 4.70 11.39
C GLU A 37 21.87 3.66 12.36
N HIS A 38 21.98 2.39 11.98
CA HIS A 38 21.65 1.24 12.83
C HIS A 38 22.57 0.08 12.48
N PRO A 39 23.19 -0.62 13.44
CA PRO A 39 24.17 -1.68 13.17
C PRO A 39 23.68 -2.72 12.16
N THR A 40 22.43 -3.18 12.32
CA THR A 40 21.80 -4.18 11.44
C THR A 40 21.52 -3.65 10.02
N PHE A 41 21.43 -2.33 9.83
CA PHE A 41 21.15 -1.72 8.52
C PHE A 41 22.41 -1.44 7.69
N LYS A 42 23.60 -1.65 8.27
CA LYS A 42 24.87 -1.39 7.58
C LYS A 42 25.01 -2.25 6.32
N GLY A 43 25.57 -1.62 5.28
CA GLY A 43 25.87 -2.25 4.00
C GLY A 43 24.66 -2.42 3.09
N THR A 44 24.86 -3.13 1.98
CA THR A 44 23.80 -3.48 1.04
C THR A 44 23.35 -4.90 1.29
N LYS A 45 22.05 -5.09 1.47
CA LYS A 45 21.39 -6.37 1.64
C LYS A 45 20.96 -6.89 0.26
N ASN A 46 21.10 -8.19 0.03
CA ASN A 46 20.72 -8.82 -1.25
C ASN A 46 19.70 -9.91 -0.92
N GLY A 47 18.57 -9.93 -1.63
CA GLY A 47 17.49 -10.80 -1.23
C GLY A 47 16.31 -10.81 -2.20
N SER A 48 15.18 -11.26 -1.69
CA SER A 48 13.91 -11.23 -2.41
C SER A 48 12.97 -10.19 -1.83
N LEU A 49 12.13 -9.64 -2.70
CA LEU A 49 11.13 -8.64 -2.37
C LEU A 49 9.74 -9.20 -2.70
N TYR A 50 8.84 -9.05 -1.75
CA TYR A 50 7.44 -9.43 -1.87
C TYR A 50 6.61 -8.16 -1.84
N LEU A 51 5.72 -8.00 -2.82
CA LEU A 51 4.58 -7.09 -2.71
C LEU A 51 3.39 -7.93 -2.26
N THR A 52 2.82 -7.61 -1.11
CA THR A 52 1.60 -8.25 -0.61
C THR A 52 0.41 -7.32 -0.75
N SER A 53 -0.79 -7.78 -0.37
CA SER A 53 -1.98 -6.94 -0.29
C SER A 53 -1.90 -5.86 0.80
N HIS A 54 -0.88 -5.86 1.67
CA HIS A 54 -0.80 -4.96 2.83
C HIS A 54 0.53 -4.19 2.93
N ARG A 55 1.61 -4.76 2.42
CA ARG A 55 2.98 -4.29 2.67
C ARG A 55 3.96 -4.78 1.62
N ILE A 56 5.14 -4.19 1.63
CA ILE A 56 6.31 -4.82 1.03
C ILE A 56 7.15 -5.52 2.10
N ILE A 57 7.64 -6.72 1.79
CA ILE A 57 8.51 -7.50 2.67
C ILE A 57 9.80 -7.77 1.91
N PHE A 58 10.92 -7.31 2.46
CA PHE A 58 12.24 -7.70 1.98
C PHE A 58 12.75 -8.86 2.84
N MET A 59 13.18 -9.94 2.20
CA MET A 59 13.81 -11.10 2.82
C MET A 59 15.27 -11.14 2.39
N ASN A 60 16.19 -11.04 3.34
CA ASN A 60 17.63 -11.14 3.05
C ASN A 60 17.98 -12.57 2.67
N SER A 61 18.94 -12.73 1.76
CA SER A 61 19.48 -14.06 1.48
C SER A 61 20.10 -14.68 2.73
N PRO A 62 20.01 -16.02 2.92
CA PRO A 62 20.62 -16.70 4.04
C PRO A 62 22.11 -16.39 4.16
N GLY A 63 22.59 -16.19 5.39
CA GLY A 63 23.98 -15.81 5.65
C GLY A 63 24.25 -15.47 7.10
N LYS A 64 25.41 -14.87 7.37
CA LYS A 64 25.82 -14.43 8.72
C LYS A 64 25.27 -13.05 9.13
N ASP A 65 24.54 -12.38 8.24
CA ASP A 65 23.96 -11.07 8.52
C ASP A 65 22.86 -11.17 9.58
N GLU A 66 22.86 -10.25 10.55
CA GLU A 66 21.79 -10.12 11.54
C GLU A 66 20.49 -9.64 10.91
N PHE A 67 20.58 -8.93 9.78
CA PHE A 67 19.42 -8.50 9.02
C PHE A 67 18.81 -9.71 8.28
N ARG A 68 17.59 -10.09 8.65
CA ARG A 68 16.86 -11.24 8.08
C ARG A 68 15.67 -10.81 7.24
N SER A 69 14.86 -9.90 7.78
CA SER A 69 13.68 -9.39 7.07
C SER A 69 13.39 -7.95 7.45
N PHE A 70 12.71 -7.26 6.54
CA PHE A 70 12.19 -5.93 6.81
C PHE A 70 10.82 -5.75 6.17
N SER A 71 9.83 -5.42 6.99
CA SER A 71 8.45 -5.26 6.58
C SER A 71 8.04 -3.80 6.60
N MET A 72 7.52 -3.31 5.47
CA MET A 72 7.08 -1.93 5.29
C MET A 72 5.61 -1.90 4.85
N PRO A 73 4.68 -1.80 5.82
CA PRO A 73 3.26 -1.57 5.55
C PRO A 73 3.04 -0.31 4.72
N PHE A 74 2.03 -0.32 3.85
CA PHE A 74 1.77 0.80 2.93
C PHE A 74 1.54 2.12 3.67
N ASN A 75 0.86 2.08 4.82
CA ASN A 75 0.62 3.26 5.65
C ASN A 75 1.89 3.87 6.27
N CYS A 76 3.04 3.18 6.23
CA CYS A 76 4.33 3.67 6.71
C CYS A 76 5.17 4.31 5.60
N LEU A 77 4.87 4.06 4.34
CA LEU A 77 5.67 4.56 3.22
C LEU A 77 5.39 6.05 2.97
N ARG A 78 6.45 6.84 2.82
CA ARG A 78 6.39 8.27 2.53
C ARG A 78 7.33 8.60 1.38
N ASP A 79 6.91 9.55 0.54
CA ASP A 79 7.72 10.10 -0.56
C ASP A 79 8.43 9.04 -1.40
N VAL A 80 7.69 8.01 -1.82
CA VAL A 80 8.23 6.94 -2.67
C VAL A 80 8.48 7.49 -4.07
N GLN A 81 9.73 7.41 -4.52
CA GLN A 81 10.22 7.94 -5.78
C GLN A 81 10.92 6.84 -6.58
N LEU A 82 10.77 6.89 -7.90
CA LEU A 82 11.49 6.07 -8.86
C LEU A 82 12.67 6.86 -9.41
N GLU A 83 13.86 6.28 -9.32
CA GLU A 83 15.10 6.86 -9.84
C GLU A 83 15.64 5.99 -10.99
N GLN A 84 15.99 6.65 -12.10
CA GLN A 84 16.44 6.00 -13.33
C GLN A 84 17.84 6.48 -13.76
N PRO A 85 18.89 6.10 -13.02
CA PRO A 85 20.25 6.48 -13.37
C PRO A 85 20.72 5.81 -14.67
N MET A 86 21.53 6.51 -15.47
CA MET A 86 22.02 6.00 -16.75
C MET A 86 23.02 4.83 -16.62
N LEU A 87 23.79 4.77 -15.53
CA LEU A 87 24.90 3.82 -15.34
C LEU A 87 24.70 2.85 -14.17
N ALA A 88 23.52 2.83 -13.55
CA ALA A 88 23.20 1.94 -12.44
C ALA A 88 21.78 1.37 -12.61
N PRO A 89 21.44 0.28 -11.90
CA PRO A 89 20.07 -0.22 -11.93
C PRO A 89 19.08 0.83 -11.41
N ASN A 90 17.90 0.88 -12.02
CA ASN A 90 16.77 1.65 -11.50
C ASN A 90 16.47 1.22 -10.06
N TYR A 91 16.07 2.18 -9.24
CA TYR A 91 15.73 1.92 -7.86
C TYR A 91 14.54 2.74 -7.39
N LEU A 92 13.80 2.17 -6.44
CA LEU A 92 12.83 2.91 -5.65
C LEU A 92 13.51 3.41 -4.39
N LYS A 93 13.21 4.65 -4.00
CA LYS A 93 13.61 5.19 -2.71
C LYS A 93 12.42 5.85 -2.02
N GLY A 94 12.48 5.97 -0.71
CA GLY A 94 11.46 6.65 0.06
C GLY A 94 11.76 6.58 1.55
N TRP A 95 10.93 7.21 2.34
CA TRP A 95 11.04 7.22 3.79
C TRP A 95 10.07 6.23 4.42
N ILE A 96 10.47 5.65 5.54
CA ILE A 96 9.58 4.80 6.34
C ILE A 96 9.27 5.51 7.65
N GLN A 97 8.00 5.84 7.87
CA GLN A 97 7.54 6.41 9.13
C GLN A 97 7.50 5.33 10.22
N PRO A 98 7.99 5.64 11.44
CA PRO A 98 8.04 4.67 12.50
C PRO A 98 6.66 4.28 13.04
N LEU A 99 6.51 2.99 13.35
CA LEU A 99 5.44 2.43 14.17
C LEU A 99 6.07 1.81 15.41
N ALA A 100 5.36 1.87 16.54
CA ALA A 100 5.77 1.19 17.76
C ALA A 100 5.90 -0.33 17.53
N GLY A 101 6.84 -0.96 18.26
CA GLY A 101 7.08 -2.41 18.13
C GLY A 101 7.78 -2.83 16.84
N GLY A 102 8.45 -1.91 16.14
CA GLY A 102 9.15 -2.18 14.88
C GLY A 102 10.57 -2.75 15.01
N ASN A 103 11.07 -3.02 16.23
CA ASN A 103 12.44 -3.47 16.53
C ASN A 103 13.57 -2.50 16.16
N PHE A 104 13.23 -1.26 15.81
CA PHE A 104 14.16 -0.14 15.69
C PHE A 104 13.36 1.17 15.79
N ASP A 105 14.06 2.27 16.08
CA ASP A 105 13.44 3.59 16.24
C ASP A 105 13.97 4.57 15.21
N GLY A 106 13.10 5.22 14.43
CA GLY A 106 13.49 6.28 13.51
C GLY A 106 12.85 6.17 12.14
N CYS A 107 13.22 7.11 11.26
CA CYS A 107 12.67 7.23 9.91
C CYS A 107 13.78 7.01 8.87
N PRO A 108 14.21 5.77 8.57
CA PRO A 108 15.24 5.54 7.58
C PRO A 108 14.72 5.81 6.16
N GLU A 109 15.61 6.30 5.28
CA GLU A 109 15.37 6.31 3.84
C GLU A 109 15.78 4.94 3.28
N PHE A 110 14.85 4.20 2.67
CA PHE A 110 15.17 2.95 2.01
C PHE A 110 15.52 3.19 0.55
N ARG A 111 16.33 2.29 -0.01
CA ARG A 111 16.61 2.19 -1.43
C ARG A 111 16.53 0.73 -1.88
N LEU A 112 15.60 0.43 -2.77
CA LEU A 112 15.38 -0.88 -3.39
C LEU A 112 15.83 -0.83 -4.85
N SER A 113 16.96 -1.46 -5.17
CA SER A 113 17.47 -1.53 -6.55
C SER A 113 17.12 -2.88 -7.17
N PHE A 114 16.80 -2.87 -8.47
CA PHE A 114 16.36 -4.05 -9.22
C PHE A 114 17.33 -4.39 -10.36
N PRO A 115 18.46 -5.07 -10.08
CA PRO A 115 19.46 -5.46 -11.07
C PRO A 115 18.91 -6.28 -12.25
N LYS A 116 17.83 -7.04 -12.04
CA LYS A 116 17.16 -7.84 -13.07
C LYS A 116 16.10 -7.09 -13.88
N GLY A 117 15.88 -5.79 -13.62
CA GLY A 117 14.76 -5.03 -14.19
C GLY A 117 13.48 -5.15 -13.36
N GLY A 118 12.38 -4.57 -13.86
CA GLY A 118 11.08 -4.56 -13.17
C GLY A 118 10.87 -3.40 -12.19
N CYS A 119 11.86 -2.53 -11.97
CA CYS A 119 11.75 -1.45 -10.97
C CYS A 119 10.54 -0.52 -11.20
N ILE A 120 10.27 -0.19 -12.47
CA ILE A 120 9.20 0.74 -12.84
C ILE A 120 7.84 0.10 -12.55
N GLU A 121 7.68 -1.14 -13.02
CA GLU A 121 6.47 -1.93 -12.89
C GLU A 121 6.18 -2.29 -11.43
N PHE A 122 7.24 -2.61 -10.65
CA PHE A 122 7.12 -2.78 -9.21
C PHE A 122 6.67 -1.47 -8.53
N GLY A 123 7.25 -0.33 -8.91
CA GLY A 123 6.88 0.98 -8.37
C GLY A 123 5.42 1.34 -8.66
N GLN A 124 4.98 1.15 -9.90
CA GLN A 124 3.59 1.36 -10.31
C GLN A 124 2.63 0.41 -9.55
N ALA A 125 2.98 -0.87 -9.45
CA ALA A 125 2.22 -1.85 -8.69
C ALA A 125 2.14 -1.48 -7.20
N LEU A 126 3.25 -1.07 -6.59
CA LEU A 126 3.29 -0.63 -5.19
C LEU A 126 2.37 0.57 -4.95
N LEU A 127 2.46 1.61 -5.78
CA LEU A 127 1.62 2.80 -5.65
C LEU A 127 0.14 2.45 -5.83
N ARG A 128 -0.19 1.59 -6.80
CA ARG A 128 -1.56 1.13 -7.03
C ARG A 128 -2.10 0.30 -5.86
N ALA A 129 -1.29 -0.59 -5.31
CA ALA A 129 -1.65 -1.39 -4.15
C ALA A 129 -1.89 -0.51 -2.92
N ALA A 130 -1.00 0.47 -2.67
CA ALA A 130 -1.15 1.42 -1.56
C ALA A 130 -2.39 2.31 -1.72
N GLU A 131 -2.70 2.74 -2.95
CA GLU A 131 -3.91 3.52 -3.25
C GLU A 131 -5.19 2.71 -3.02
N LEU A 132 -5.22 1.43 -3.41
CA LEU A 132 -6.36 0.57 -3.13
C LEU A 132 -6.51 0.30 -1.63
N ALA A 133 -5.40 0.05 -0.95
CA ALA A 133 -5.40 -0.21 0.49
C ALA A 133 -5.80 1.01 1.33
N SER A 134 -5.54 2.23 0.87
CA SER A 134 -5.96 3.44 1.60
C SER A 134 -7.48 3.66 1.59
N ARG A 135 -8.19 3.03 0.65
CA ARG A 135 -9.66 3.10 0.53
C ARG A 135 -10.38 2.11 1.45
N THR A 136 -9.68 1.11 1.98
CA THR A 136 -10.28 0.09 2.82
C THR A 136 -9.52 0.00 4.14
N ARG A 137 -10.19 0.41 5.22
CA ARG A 137 -9.80 -0.02 6.56
C ARG A 137 -10.81 -1.05 7.02
N PRO A 138 -10.39 -2.31 7.25
CA PRO A 138 -11.27 -3.30 7.86
C PRO A 138 -11.88 -2.74 9.13
N PHE A 139 -13.20 -2.84 9.28
CA PHE A 139 -13.91 -2.40 10.49
C PHE A 139 -13.40 -3.15 11.74
N ALA A 140 -12.94 -4.39 11.56
CA ALA A 140 -12.36 -5.25 12.59
C ALA A 140 -10.82 -5.20 12.64
N ALA A 141 -10.17 -4.32 11.86
CA ALA A 141 -8.72 -4.17 11.98
C ALA A 141 -8.41 -3.73 13.42
N PRO A 142 -7.51 -4.44 14.13
CA PRO A 142 -6.96 -3.92 15.37
C PRO A 142 -6.48 -2.48 15.10
N PRO A 143 -6.53 -1.59 16.09
CA PRO A 143 -5.87 -0.30 15.93
C PRO A 143 -4.46 -0.54 15.40
N ALA A 144 -3.96 0.30 14.47
CA ALA A 144 -2.67 0.09 13.79
C ALA A 144 -1.46 -0.07 14.75
N TYR A 145 -1.69 0.15 16.05
CA TYR A 145 -0.78 0.11 17.17
C TYR A 145 -0.95 -1.11 18.09
N GLU A 146 -2.06 -1.86 18.03
CA GLU A 146 -2.16 -3.15 18.72
C GLU A 146 -1.61 -4.23 17.79
N GLN A 147 -0.27 -4.28 17.71
CA GLN A 147 0.36 -5.57 17.45
C GLN A 147 -0.21 -6.55 18.48
N ALA A 148 -0.61 -7.73 18.00
CA ALA A 148 -1.41 -8.61 18.80
C ALA A 148 -0.72 -8.88 20.17
N PRO A 149 -1.51 -8.84 21.26
CA PRO A 149 -1.00 -8.49 22.57
C PRO A 149 -0.09 -9.57 23.15
N LYS A 150 0.99 -9.12 23.78
CA LYS A 150 1.96 -9.86 24.63
C LYS A 150 2.92 -10.76 23.86
N ALA A 151 4.23 -10.44 23.93
CA ALA A 151 5.36 -11.35 23.66
C ALA A 151 5.00 -12.57 22.81
N GLN A 152 4.56 -12.32 21.57
CA GLN A 152 3.66 -13.27 20.94
C GLN A 152 4.49 -14.39 20.33
N GLN A 153 4.56 -15.50 21.06
CA GLN A 153 4.67 -16.82 20.47
C GLN A 153 3.56 -16.94 19.43
N ASN A 154 3.84 -16.51 18.20
CA ASN A 154 2.91 -16.69 17.11
C ASN A 154 3.23 -18.05 16.49
N THR A 155 2.40 -19.02 16.85
CA THR A 155 2.34 -20.27 16.11
C THR A 155 2.13 -19.92 14.65
N TYR A 156 3.02 -20.42 13.81
CA TYR A 156 2.94 -20.24 12.38
C TYR A 156 2.79 -21.61 11.71
N TYR A 157 2.14 -21.58 10.57
CA TYR A 157 1.73 -22.76 9.84
C TYR A 157 2.36 -22.75 8.46
N SER A 158 2.66 -23.93 7.93
CA SER A 158 2.97 -24.06 6.51
C SER A 158 1.71 -23.71 5.72
N ALA A 159 1.81 -22.75 4.79
CA ALA A 159 0.67 -22.28 4.02
C ALA A 159 0.65 -22.94 2.63
N PRO A 160 -0.48 -23.50 2.18
CA PRO A 160 -0.64 -23.90 0.78
C PRO A 160 -0.68 -22.67 -0.15
N PRO A 161 -0.19 -22.76 -1.40
CA PRO A 161 -0.22 -21.64 -2.36
C PRO A 161 -1.57 -20.95 -2.53
N ALA A 162 -2.67 -21.70 -2.47
CA ALA A 162 -4.02 -21.17 -2.59
C ALA A 162 -4.39 -20.15 -1.49
N TYR A 163 -3.67 -20.15 -0.36
CA TYR A 163 -3.97 -19.28 0.79
C TYR A 163 -3.29 -17.92 0.69
N TYR A 164 -2.29 -17.79 -0.19
CA TYR A 164 -1.48 -16.57 -0.29
C TYR A 164 -1.19 -16.12 -1.71
N MET A 165 -1.46 -16.89 -2.75
CA MET A 165 -1.24 -16.46 -4.13
C MET A 165 -2.52 -15.91 -4.76
N SER A 166 -2.50 -14.68 -5.26
CA SER A 166 -3.62 -14.15 -6.04
C SER A 166 -3.60 -14.68 -7.48
N GLN A 167 -4.73 -15.21 -7.94
CA GLN A 167 -4.90 -15.64 -9.34
C GLN A 167 -5.40 -14.46 -10.19
N GLY A 168 -4.50 -13.71 -10.81
CA GLY A 168 -4.85 -12.61 -11.72
C GLY A 168 -5.31 -11.34 -11.01
N ASN A 169 -6.57 -10.95 -11.19
CA ASN A 169 -7.12 -9.74 -10.57
C ASN A 169 -7.47 -10.01 -9.10
N TYR A 170 -6.90 -9.21 -8.19
CA TYR A 170 -7.19 -9.26 -6.77
C TYR A 170 -7.88 -7.98 -6.34
N GLN A 171 -9.21 -8.03 -6.20
CA GLN A 171 -10.01 -6.91 -5.69
C GLN A 171 -9.73 -5.58 -6.44
N GLY A 172 -9.64 -5.65 -7.77
CA GLY A 172 -9.33 -4.50 -8.63
C GLY A 172 -7.84 -4.21 -8.81
N PHE A 173 -6.96 -4.92 -8.11
CA PHE A 173 -5.52 -4.92 -8.37
C PHE A 173 -5.19 -5.90 -9.49
N GLN A 174 -4.49 -5.45 -10.53
CA GLN A 174 -3.99 -6.30 -11.59
C GLN A 174 -2.47 -6.42 -11.48
N ALA A 175 -1.98 -7.61 -11.12
CA ALA A 175 -0.55 -7.86 -11.00
C ALA A 175 0.13 -7.91 -12.39
N PRO A 176 1.27 -7.21 -12.59
CA PRO A 176 2.08 -7.34 -13.81
C PRO A 176 2.90 -8.65 -13.84
N THR A 177 2.21 -9.79 -13.83
CA THR A 177 2.83 -11.13 -13.74
C THR A 177 3.71 -11.51 -14.93
N HIS A 178 3.55 -10.84 -16.08
CA HIS A 178 4.44 -11.00 -17.23
C HIS A 178 5.85 -10.46 -16.99
N VAL A 179 5.98 -9.39 -16.17
CA VAL A 179 7.28 -8.83 -15.76
C VAL A 179 7.85 -9.57 -14.55
N PHE A 180 6.98 -10.10 -13.70
CA PHE A 180 7.33 -10.87 -12.51
C PHE A 180 6.80 -12.32 -12.62
N PRO A 181 7.39 -13.16 -13.50
CA PRO A 181 6.96 -14.54 -13.64
C PRO A 181 7.45 -15.43 -12.49
N GLU A 182 8.46 -14.97 -11.74
CA GLU A 182 9.00 -15.69 -10.59
C GLU A 182 7.95 -15.78 -9.46
N GLN A 183 7.93 -16.92 -8.76
CA GLN A 183 7.11 -17.14 -7.58
C GLN A 183 8.01 -17.37 -6.36
N PRO A 184 7.50 -17.18 -5.12
CA PRO A 184 8.21 -17.58 -3.93
C PRO A 184 8.64 -19.06 -4.01
N PRO A 185 9.82 -19.44 -3.50
CA PRO A 185 10.25 -20.83 -3.50
C PRO A 185 9.22 -21.75 -2.85
N MET A 186 9.04 -22.95 -3.39
CA MET A 186 8.05 -23.90 -2.87
C MET A 186 8.34 -24.23 -1.40
N GLY A 187 7.29 -24.19 -0.56
CA GLY A 187 7.40 -24.48 0.88
C GLY A 187 8.10 -23.39 1.70
N ASN A 188 8.29 -22.20 1.15
CA ASN A 188 8.97 -21.09 1.83
C ASN A 188 7.98 -20.11 2.51
N VAL A 189 6.70 -20.16 2.17
CA VAL A 189 5.70 -19.23 2.71
C VAL A 189 4.98 -19.86 3.89
N TYR A 190 5.02 -19.13 5.01
CA TYR A 190 4.37 -19.49 6.26
C TYR A 190 3.41 -18.39 6.67
N MET A 191 2.40 -18.75 7.45
CA MET A 191 1.33 -17.85 7.81
C MET A 191 1.07 -17.88 9.32
N PHE A 192 0.94 -16.70 9.92
CA PHE A 192 0.40 -16.57 11.27
C PHE A 192 -1.10 -16.82 11.28
N GLU A 193 -1.66 -17.23 12.42
CA GLU A 193 -3.12 -17.31 12.58
C GLU A 193 -3.78 -15.92 12.62
N SER A 194 -3.06 -14.92 13.12
CA SER A 194 -3.58 -13.56 13.28
C SER A 194 -3.79 -12.84 11.93
N PRO A 195 -4.84 -12.03 11.82
CA PRO A 195 -5.04 -11.17 10.64
C PRO A 195 -3.96 -10.06 10.58
N PRO A 196 -3.78 -9.41 9.41
CA PRO A 196 -2.91 -8.26 9.28
C PRO A 196 -3.31 -7.12 10.24
N PRO A 197 -2.37 -6.53 11.00
CA PRO A 197 -2.63 -5.38 11.87
C PRO A 197 -2.58 -4.03 11.12
N TYR A 198 -2.60 -4.07 9.78
CA TYR A 198 -2.57 -2.90 8.91
C TYR A 198 -3.69 -3.00 7.88
N ALA A 199 -4.06 -1.86 7.28
CA ALA A 199 -4.95 -1.85 6.13
C ALA A 199 -4.31 -2.53 4.91
N GLY A 200 -5.13 -3.15 4.07
CA GLY A 200 -4.71 -3.78 2.83
C GLY A 200 -5.72 -3.58 1.72
N ILE A 201 -5.43 -4.14 0.55
CA ILE A 201 -6.33 -4.13 -0.60
C ILE A 201 -7.60 -4.90 -0.23
N GLY A 202 -8.66 -4.13 0.00
CA GLY A 202 -9.96 -4.56 0.51
C GLY A 202 -9.92 -5.45 1.76
N GLU A 203 -10.92 -6.31 1.92
CA GLU A 203 -11.07 -7.11 3.15
C GLU A 203 -10.29 -8.44 3.06
N PRO A 204 -9.48 -8.79 4.07
CA PRO A 204 -8.76 -10.05 4.10
C PRO A 204 -9.72 -11.23 4.33
N VAL A 205 -9.63 -12.25 3.49
CA VAL A 205 -10.36 -13.51 3.69
C VAL A 205 -9.51 -14.43 4.55
N LEU A 206 -9.89 -14.55 5.83
CA LEU A 206 -9.18 -15.41 6.77
C LEU A 206 -9.35 -16.88 6.39
N GLN A 207 -8.25 -17.60 6.50
CA GLN A 207 -8.18 -19.02 6.20
C GLN A 207 -8.26 -19.85 7.47
N PRO A 208 -8.90 -21.03 7.43
CA PRO A 208 -8.95 -21.94 8.56
C PRO A 208 -7.57 -22.56 8.81
N VAL A 209 -6.96 -22.25 9.96
CA VAL A 209 -5.63 -22.78 10.32
C VAL A 209 -5.68 -24.12 11.05
N ASN A 210 -6.86 -24.54 11.52
CA ASN A 210 -7.06 -25.79 12.26
C ASN A 210 -6.67 -27.05 11.48
N GLN A 211 -6.72 -26.99 10.14
CA GLN A 211 -6.32 -28.08 9.25
C GLN A 211 -4.85 -27.98 8.82
N LEU A 212 -4.17 -26.87 9.13
CA LEU A 212 -2.78 -26.68 8.74
C LEU A 212 -1.83 -27.30 9.75
N GLN A 213 -0.73 -27.84 9.24
CA GLN A 213 0.35 -28.32 10.07
C GLN A 213 1.08 -27.13 10.71
N SER A 214 1.11 -27.10 12.05
CA SER A 214 1.96 -26.16 12.79
C SER A 214 3.43 -26.40 12.42
N ALA A 215 4.10 -25.34 11.99
CA ALA A 215 5.49 -25.37 11.56
C ALA A 215 6.44 -24.86 12.66
N GLY A 216 5.92 -24.19 13.69
CA GLY A 216 6.68 -23.75 14.83
C GLY A 216 6.08 -22.52 15.50
N VAL A 217 6.88 -21.93 16.38
CA VAL A 217 6.53 -20.72 17.11
C VAL A 217 7.60 -19.67 16.82
N ALA A 218 7.17 -18.52 16.32
CA ALA A 218 8.05 -17.38 16.15
C ALA A 218 8.03 -16.52 17.42
N GLN A 219 9.22 -16.20 17.94
CA GLN A 219 9.38 -15.28 19.07
C GLN A 219 10.33 -14.16 18.64
N TYR A 220 9.81 -12.93 18.59
CA TYR A 220 10.62 -11.75 18.36
C TYR A 220 10.57 -10.84 19.58
N PRO A 221 11.68 -10.19 19.93
CA PRO A 221 11.65 -9.13 20.94
C PRO A 221 10.67 -8.05 20.48
N ILE A 222 9.94 -7.47 21.43
CA ILE A 222 9.12 -6.28 21.19
C ILE A 222 9.97 -5.10 21.66
N ALA A 223 10.18 -4.11 20.79
CA ALA A 223 10.72 -2.83 21.24
C ALA A 223 9.78 -2.22 22.29
N PRO A 224 10.28 -1.73 23.44
CA PRO A 224 9.43 -1.19 24.50
C PRO A 224 8.49 -0.12 23.93
N PRO A 225 7.24 -0.01 24.44
CA PRO A 225 6.31 1.01 23.98
C PRO A 225 6.97 2.38 24.12
N GLN A 226 7.07 3.10 23.00
CA GLN A 226 7.59 4.46 22.97
C GLN A 226 6.69 5.35 23.85
N PRO A 227 7.21 6.00 24.92
CA PRO A 227 6.42 6.93 25.71
C PRO A 227 6.16 8.19 24.87
N GLY A 228 4.94 8.35 24.35
CA GLY A 228 4.59 9.61 23.68
C GLY A 228 3.38 9.63 22.75
N PHE A 229 2.84 8.50 22.30
CA PHE A 229 1.60 8.53 21.49
C PHE A 229 0.38 8.30 22.37
N VAL A 230 -0.05 9.35 23.07
CA VAL A 230 -1.39 9.42 23.65
C VAL A 230 -2.37 9.65 22.50
N VAL A 231 -2.94 8.58 21.95
CA VAL A 231 -4.19 8.71 21.19
C VAL A 231 -5.29 8.77 22.24
N GLY A 232 -5.76 9.97 22.54
CA GLY A 232 -6.78 10.19 23.57
C GLY A 232 -8.03 9.36 23.30
N ALA A 233 -8.26 8.35 24.14
CA ALA A 233 -9.55 7.70 24.23
C ALA A 233 -10.51 8.66 24.94
N GLY A 234 -11.59 9.05 24.24
CA GLY A 234 -12.83 9.57 24.80
C GLY A 234 -12.72 10.82 25.69
N ALA A 235 -12.91 12.00 25.10
CA ALA A 235 -13.43 13.15 25.83
C ALA A 235 -14.61 13.75 25.05
N ALA A 236 -15.75 13.84 25.73
CA ALA A 236 -16.99 14.46 25.26
C ALA A 236 -16.76 15.92 24.80
N PRO A 237 -17.60 16.49 23.91
CA PRO A 237 -17.42 17.84 23.41
C PRO A 237 -17.69 18.85 24.53
N GLN A 238 -16.62 19.38 25.15
CA GLN A 238 -16.70 20.59 25.95
C GLN A 238 -16.24 21.79 25.13
N GLN A 239 -17.12 22.79 25.13
CA GLN A 239 -17.04 24.05 24.42
C GLN A 239 -15.71 24.77 24.67
N GLN A 240 -15.07 25.25 23.61
CA GLN A 240 -13.87 26.08 23.68
C GLN A 240 -14.22 27.46 24.27
N PRO A 241 -13.47 27.99 25.24
CA PRO A 241 -13.56 29.39 25.63
C PRO A 241 -12.85 30.26 24.59
N ALA A 242 -13.58 31.28 24.13
CA ALA A 242 -13.12 32.30 23.20
C ALA A 242 -11.96 33.13 23.80
N TYR A 243 -10.90 33.33 23.02
CA TYR A 243 -9.89 34.36 23.31
C TYR A 243 -10.40 35.72 22.84
N ASN A 244 -10.58 36.62 23.81
CA ASN A 244 -10.98 38.01 23.61
C ASN A 244 -9.73 38.87 23.39
N ILE A 245 -9.62 39.54 22.24
CA ILE A 245 -8.67 40.65 22.04
C ILE A 245 -9.52 41.89 21.72
N GLY A 246 -9.50 42.85 22.64
CA GLY A 246 -10.29 44.07 22.57
C GLY A 246 -9.61 45.21 21.80
N ALA A 247 -10.45 45.88 21.00
CA ALA A 247 -10.53 47.32 20.67
C ALA A 247 -9.25 48.05 20.15
N GLY A 248 -9.27 48.75 19.00
CA GLY A 248 -10.36 49.08 18.09
C GLY A 248 -9.93 50.07 16.98
N ALA A 249 -10.93 50.45 16.17
CA ALA A 249 -11.01 51.53 15.17
C ALA A 249 -10.41 51.31 13.75
N ALA A 250 -11.25 51.60 12.76
CA ALA A 250 -11.18 51.33 11.30
C ALA A 250 -10.56 52.51 10.50
N PRO A 251 -10.74 52.70 9.16
CA PRO A 251 -11.24 51.85 8.04
C PRO A 251 -10.43 51.94 6.72
N HIS A 252 -10.54 50.96 5.79
CA HIS A 252 -10.67 51.10 4.29
C HIS A 252 -10.35 49.76 3.58
N GLN A 253 -11.35 49.08 3.00
CA GLN A 253 -11.80 49.09 1.59
C GLN A 253 -11.02 48.15 0.64
N GLN A 254 -11.62 47.00 0.29
CA GLN A 254 -11.53 46.35 -1.03
C GLN A 254 -12.83 45.55 -1.34
N PRO A 255 -13.37 45.59 -2.58
CA PRO A 255 -14.50 44.76 -3.02
C PRO A 255 -14.01 43.68 -4.05
N PRO A 256 -14.89 42.90 -4.71
CA PRO A 256 -15.29 41.57 -4.24
C PRO A 256 -15.14 40.47 -5.32
N TYR A 257 -15.23 39.18 -4.96
CA TYR A 257 -16.00 38.20 -5.74
C TYR A 257 -16.44 37.03 -4.84
N ASN A 258 -17.72 36.70 -4.96
CA ASN A 258 -18.55 35.85 -4.12
C ASN A 258 -19.16 34.75 -4.97
N ILE A 259 -19.13 33.49 -4.50
CA ILE A 259 -20.10 32.42 -4.77
C ILE A 259 -20.04 31.55 -3.50
N GLY A 260 -21.03 31.41 -2.62
CA GLY A 260 -22.47 31.58 -2.73
C GLY A 260 -23.11 30.35 -2.11
N ALA A 261 -23.19 30.31 -0.77
CA ALA A 261 -23.94 29.29 -0.04
C ALA A 261 -25.44 29.64 -0.09
N GLY A 262 -26.25 28.73 -0.60
CA GLY A 262 -27.71 28.81 -0.59
C GLY A 262 -28.29 27.57 0.07
N SER A 263 -29.03 27.78 1.16
CA SER A 263 -29.81 26.78 1.89
C SER A 263 -31.01 26.34 1.05
N ALA A 264 -31.31 25.04 1.01
CA ALA A 264 -32.60 24.53 0.55
C ALA A 264 -33.02 23.25 1.31
N PRO A 265 -34.33 22.99 1.48
CA PRO A 265 -34.87 22.01 2.43
C PRO A 265 -34.90 20.57 1.88
N VAL A 266 -34.90 19.61 2.81
CA VAL A 266 -34.96 18.16 2.59
C VAL A 266 -36.36 17.73 2.08
N PRO A 267 -36.48 16.97 0.98
CA PRO A 267 -37.73 16.27 0.64
C PRO A 267 -37.79 14.86 1.24
N GLN A 268 -38.90 14.53 1.92
CA GLN A 268 -39.28 13.17 2.33
C GLN A 268 -39.69 12.31 1.11
N PRO A 269 -39.51 10.97 1.14
CA PRO A 269 -40.04 10.08 0.11
C PRO A 269 -41.52 9.74 0.36
N PRO A 270 -42.41 9.76 -0.66
CA PRO A 270 -43.74 9.17 -0.55
C PRO A 270 -43.69 7.65 -0.78
N GLY A 271 -44.42 6.92 0.06
CA GLY A 271 -44.63 5.48 -0.07
C GLY A 271 -45.90 5.09 -0.83
N TYR A 272 -45.93 3.78 -1.13
CA TYR A 272 -47.02 2.89 -1.54
C TYR A 272 -47.51 2.86 -3.00
N GLY A 273 -47.54 1.64 -3.54
CA GLY A 273 -48.30 1.27 -4.74
C GLY A 273 -47.90 -0.09 -5.32
N ALA A 274 -48.41 -1.18 -4.75
CA ALA A 274 -48.30 -2.54 -5.29
C ALA A 274 -49.27 -2.75 -6.46
N TYR A 275 -48.81 -3.39 -7.55
CA TYR A 275 -49.66 -4.17 -8.45
C TYR A 275 -48.88 -5.35 -9.04
N ASN A 276 -49.36 -6.57 -8.74
CA ASN A 276 -49.08 -7.80 -9.45
C ASN A 276 -49.55 -7.70 -10.91
N GLN A 277 -48.89 -8.41 -11.84
CA GLN A 277 -49.50 -9.44 -12.70
C GLN A 277 -48.42 -10.14 -13.56
N GLN A 278 -48.43 -11.47 -13.48
CA GLN A 278 -47.80 -12.44 -14.41
C GLN A 278 -48.62 -12.50 -15.72
N PRO A 279 -48.09 -13.01 -16.86
CA PRO A 279 -47.88 -14.45 -17.12
C PRO A 279 -46.52 -14.71 -17.82
N GLY A 280 -45.94 -15.89 -18.03
CA GLY A 280 -46.42 -17.27 -18.10
C GLY A 280 -45.89 -17.94 -19.40
N TYR A 281 -44.95 -18.88 -19.25
CA TYR A 281 -44.55 -20.00 -20.13
C TYR A 281 -43.85 -19.79 -21.49
N GLY A 282 -42.80 -20.60 -21.74
CA GLY A 282 -42.26 -20.88 -23.07
C GLY A 282 -40.89 -21.58 -23.09
N VAL A 283 -40.88 -22.91 -23.17
CA VAL A 283 -39.71 -23.78 -23.43
C VAL A 283 -39.36 -23.76 -24.92
N GLY A 284 -38.08 -23.78 -25.31
CA GLY A 284 -37.71 -23.98 -26.72
C GLY A 284 -36.21 -23.99 -26.99
N SER A 285 -35.71 -25.16 -27.41
CA SER A 285 -34.33 -25.46 -27.79
C SER A 285 -33.90 -24.84 -29.13
N GLY A 286 -32.61 -24.50 -29.23
CA GLY A 286 -31.78 -24.78 -30.40
C GLY A 286 -31.60 -23.72 -31.49
N VAL A 287 -30.43 -23.85 -32.13
CA VAL A 287 -29.95 -23.39 -33.46
C VAL A 287 -29.30 -22.00 -33.59
N THR A 288 -28.00 -22.03 -33.92
CA THR A 288 -27.19 -20.97 -34.58
C THR A 288 -27.60 -20.82 -36.07
N PRO A 289 -27.43 -19.63 -36.70
CA PRO A 289 -26.23 -19.47 -37.54
C PRO A 289 -25.68 -18.03 -37.71
N GLN A 290 -24.38 -17.98 -38.01
CA GLN A 290 -23.64 -17.06 -38.90
C GLN A 290 -23.77 -15.52 -38.80
N GLN A 291 -22.65 -14.93 -38.37
CA GLN A 291 -21.79 -14.01 -39.15
C GLN A 291 -22.49 -12.97 -40.05
N HIS A 292 -22.53 -11.72 -39.59
CA HIS A 292 -22.56 -10.56 -40.47
C HIS A 292 -21.60 -9.48 -39.95
N TYR A 293 -20.55 -9.22 -40.73
CA TYR A 293 -19.68 -8.05 -40.57
C TYR A 293 -20.48 -6.81 -40.97
N GLN A 294 -20.61 -5.83 -40.08
CA GLN A 294 -21.02 -4.49 -40.47
C GLN A 294 -20.08 -3.45 -39.86
N ASN A 295 -19.35 -2.80 -40.77
CA ASN A 295 -18.49 -1.65 -40.54
C ASN A 295 -19.24 -0.53 -39.83
N VAL A 296 -18.66 0.00 -38.75
CA VAL A 296 -19.04 1.29 -38.18
C VAL A 296 -17.78 2.18 -38.17
N PRO A 297 -17.77 3.34 -38.85
CA PRO A 297 -16.61 4.21 -38.88
C PRO A 297 -16.46 4.92 -37.52
N ASN A 298 -15.40 4.59 -36.80
CA ASN A 298 -15.04 5.27 -35.55
C ASN A 298 -14.49 6.67 -35.89
N SER A 299 -15.27 7.69 -35.57
CA SER A 299 -14.89 9.11 -35.69
C SER A 299 -14.48 9.65 -34.32
N SER A 300 -13.18 9.60 -34.04
CA SER A 300 -12.52 10.50 -33.10
C SER A 300 -11.01 10.23 -33.09
N GLN A 301 -10.29 10.76 -34.09
CA GLN A 301 -8.86 11.02 -33.94
C GLN A 301 -8.67 12.28 -33.08
N PRO A 302 -7.77 12.29 -32.09
CA PRO A 302 -7.33 13.54 -31.48
C PRO A 302 -6.52 14.36 -32.49
N PRO A 303 -6.53 15.70 -32.41
CA PRO A 303 -5.85 16.56 -33.37
C PRO A 303 -4.31 16.36 -33.32
N PRO A 304 -3.59 16.60 -34.43
CA PRO A 304 -2.13 16.47 -34.47
C PRO A 304 -1.45 17.52 -33.58
N TYR A 305 -0.37 17.09 -32.93
CA TYR A 305 0.48 17.88 -32.04
C TYR A 305 1.14 19.04 -32.82
N THR A 306 0.99 20.27 -32.34
CA THR A 306 1.80 21.42 -32.78
C THR A 306 3.05 21.48 -31.91
N PRO A 307 4.27 21.47 -32.47
CA PRO A 307 5.47 21.68 -31.67
C PRO A 307 5.49 23.12 -31.16
N TYR A 308 5.72 23.27 -29.84
CA TYR A 308 5.89 24.57 -29.20
C TYR A 308 6.97 25.38 -29.90
N GLN A 309 6.67 26.63 -30.24
CA GLN A 309 7.69 27.62 -30.58
C GLN A 309 8.54 27.88 -29.33
N GLU A 310 9.85 27.69 -29.49
CA GLU A 310 10.86 27.95 -28.48
C GLU A 310 10.79 29.41 -28.04
N ALA A 311 10.63 29.65 -26.73
CA ALA A 311 10.65 30.99 -26.17
C ALA A 311 12.08 31.55 -26.26
N GLY A 312 12.23 32.74 -26.83
CA GLY A 312 13.51 33.43 -26.92
C GLY A 312 14.15 33.70 -25.53
N PRO A 313 15.48 33.87 -25.47
CA PRO A 313 16.19 34.00 -24.20
C PRO A 313 15.78 35.26 -23.42
N LEU A 314 15.64 35.09 -22.10
CA LEU A 314 15.37 36.19 -21.17
C LEU A 314 16.55 37.16 -21.07
N PRO A 315 16.32 38.47 -20.90
CA PRO A 315 17.38 39.47 -20.82
C PRO A 315 18.25 39.31 -19.56
N SER A 316 19.57 39.49 -19.75
CA SER A 316 20.61 39.40 -18.73
C SER A 316 20.44 40.43 -17.62
N LYS A 317 20.38 39.98 -16.35
CA LYS A 317 20.47 40.84 -15.16
C LYS A 317 21.94 41.17 -14.85
N ASN A 318 22.56 42.02 -15.65
CA ASN A 318 23.80 42.72 -15.29
C ASN A 318 23.86 44.04 -16.07
N GLY A 319 23.29 45.09 -15.49
CA GLY A 319 23.57 46.48 -15.88
C GLY A 319 24.76 47.02 -15.07
N PRO A 320 25.55 47.97 -15.62
CA PRO A 320 26.82 48.41 -15.04
C PRO A 320 26.62 49.32 -13.82
N PRO A 321 27.64 49.47 -12.95
CA PRO A 321 27.55 50.33 -11.78
C PRO A 321 27.63 51.81 -12.18
N MET A 322 26.71 52.62 -11.66
CA MET A 322 26.88 54.06 -11.46
C MET A 322 26.56 54.39 -10.00
#